data_AF-A0A5C6FJG8-F1
#
_entry.id   AF-A0A5C6FJG8-F1
#
_cell.length_a   1.000
_cell.length_b   1.000
_cell.length_c   1.000
_cell.angle_alpha   90.00
_cell.angle_beta   90.00
_cell.angle_gamma   90.00
#
_symmetry.space_group_name_H-M   'P 1'
#
loop_
_entity.id
_entity.type
_entity.pdbx_description
1 polymer ?
#
loop_
_entity_poly.entity_id
_entity_poly.type
_entity_poly.pdbx_seq_one_letter_code
_entity_poly.pdbx_strand_id
1 'polypeptide(L)' 'MNKRLTKISKYLTFILRHEPGSIGLKLDADRYLNVDELVGRANATGKTITRDQVAEVVAGHEPPLFELTADGSRIRAV' A
#
# COMPACT_ATOMS: atom_id res chain seq x y z
N MET A 1 12.77 -6.00 -8.37
CA MET A 1 11.29 -6.07 -8.46
C MET A 1 10.84 -6.44 -9.87
N ASN A 2 9.80 -7.27 -10.01
CA ASN A 2 9.19 -7.59 -11.31
C ASN A 2 8.17 -6.50 -11.74
N LYS A 3 7.78 -6.49 -13.02
CA LYS A 3 6.87 -5.50 -13.64
C LYS A 3 5.55 -5.36 -12.90
N ARG A 4 5.03 -6.44 -12.31
CA ARG A 4 3.81 -6.41 -11.47
C ARG A 4 4.03 -5.64 -10.17
N LEU A 5 5.08 -5.93 -9.41
CA LEU A 5 5.42 -5.24 -8.16
C LEU A 5 5.71 -3.75 -8.41
N THR A 6 6.32 -3.39 -9.53
CA THR A 6 6.53 -1.97 -9.90
C THR A 6 5.20 -1.22 -10.10
N LYS A 7 4.19 -1.87 -10.71
CA LYS A 7 2.85 -1.25 -10.85
C LYS A 7 2.17 -1.08 -9.50
N ILE A 8 2.31 -2.07 -8.62
CA ILE A 8 1.75 -2.01 -7.27
C ILE A 8 2.43 -0.90 -6.48
N SER A 9 3.77 -0.82 -6.49
CA SER A 9 4.53 0.26 -5.86
C SER A 9 4.05 1.65 -6.30
N LYS A 10 3.91 1.88 -7.62
CA LYS A 10 3.36 3.15 -8.13
C LYS A 10 1.96 3.45 -7.61
N TYR A 11 1.11 2.43 -7.55
CA TYR A 11 -0.25 2.57 -7.04
C TYR A 11 -0.27 2.86 -5.53
N LEU A 12 0.55 2.15 -4.74
CA LEU A 12 0.69 2.40 -3.30
C LEU A 12 1.18 3.81 -3.02
N THR A 13 2.16 4.32 -3.78
CA THR A 13 2.60 5.72 -3.66
C THR A 13 1.46 6.70 -3.95
N PHE A 14 0.67 6.46 -5.00
CA PHE A 14 -0.49 7.30 -5.33
C PHE A 14 -1.51 7.32 -4.17
N ILE A 15 -1.90 6.16 -3.66
CA ILE A 15 -2.90 6.05 -2.60
C ILE A 15 -2.38 6.59 -1.27
N LEU A 16 -1.13 6.28 -0.88
CA LEU A 16 -0.61 6.65 0.43
C LEU A 16 -0.11 8.11 0.52
N ARG A 17 0.35 8.72 -0.59
CA ARG A 17 0.87 10.10 -0.59
C ARG A 17 -0.08 11.13 -1.17
N HIS A 18 -0.94 10.74 -2.11
CA HIS A 18 -1.70 11.70 -2.89
C HIS A 18 -3.20 11.60 -2.65
N GLU A 19 -3.80 10.42 -2.77
CA GLU A 19 -5.26 10.31 -2.81
C GLU A 19 -5.80 9.02 -2.15
N PRO A 20 -5.69 8.87 -0.82
CA PRO A 20 -6.26 7.73 -0.12
C PRO A 20 -7.80 7.68 -0.30
N GLY A 21 -8.43 8.85 -0.43
CA GLY A 21 -9.86 9.01 -0.67
C GLY A 21 -10.36 8.47 -2.01
N SER A 22 -9.47 8.25 -2.99
CA SER A 22 -9.82 7.69 -4.31
C SER A 22 -10.49 6.32 -4.22
N ILE A 23 -10.13 5.55 -3.17
CA ILE A 23 -10.69 4.24 -2.87
C ILE A 23 -11.53 4.24 -1.59
N GLY A 24 -11.95 5.43 -1.13
CA GLY A 24 -12.76 5.59 0.09
C GLY A 24 -12.00 5.35 1.39
N LEU A 25 -10.66 5.42 1.37
CA LEU A 25 -9.84 5.28 2.57
C LEU A 25 -9.38 6.64 3.10
N LYS A 26 -9.07 6.68 4.38
CA LYS A 26 -8.50 7.85 5.05
C LYS A 26 -7.32 7.41 5.90
N LEU A 27 -6.23 8.15 5.77
CA LEU A 27 -5.07 7.99 6.64
C LEU A 27 -5.46 8.31 8.08
N ASP A 28 -4.96 7.51 9.01
CA ASP A 28 -5.08 7.79 10.43
C ASP A 28 -4.14 8.95 10.86
N ALA A 29 -4.18 9.38 12.13
CA ALA A 29 -3.38 10.48 12.66
C ALA A 29 -1.86 10.29 12.41
N ASP A 30 -1.39 9.04 12.46
CA ASP A 30 0.01 8.66 12.21
C ASP A 30 0.32 8.38 10.72
N ARG A 31 -0.61 8.73 9.81
CA ARG A 31 -0.55 8.46 8.36
C ARG A 31 -0.48 6.99 7.98
N TYR A 32 -1.06 6.12 8.79
CA TYR A 32 -1.21 4.70 8.49
C TYR A 32 -2.56 4.39 7.83
N LEU A 33 -2.57 3.35 7.00
CA LEU A 33 -3.77 2.67 6.51
C LEU A 33 -3.74 1.19 6.91
N ASN A 34 -4.92 0.62 7.14
CA ASN A 34 -5.05 -0.82 7.30
C ASN A 34 -4.79 -1.52 5.94
N VAL A 35 -3.90 -2.52 5.95
CA VAL A 35 -3.48 -3.25 4.73
C VAL A 35 -4.62 -4.07 4.15
N ASP A 36 -5.42 -4.73 4.99
CA ASP A 36 -6.56 -5.52 4.54
C ASP A 36 -7.64 -4.63 3.92
N GLU A 37 -7.92 -3.46 4.50
CA GLU A 37 -8.83 -2.48 3.88
C GLU A 37 -8.29 -1.92 2.56
N LEU A 38 -6.99 -1.57 2.51
CA LEU A 38 -6.33 -1.12 1.30
C LEU A 38 -6.45 -2.15 0.17
N VAL A 39 -6.14 -3.42 0.46
CA VAL A 39 -6.25 -4.52 -0.50
C VAL A 39 -7.69 -4.74 -0.92
N GLY A 40 -8.63 -4.77 0.03
CA GLY A 40 -10.06 -4.97 -0.26
C GLY A 40 -10.64 -3.87 -1.14
N ARG A 41 -10.38 -2.60 -0.81
CA ARG A 41 -10.87 -1.44 -1.60
C ARG A 41 -10.18 -1.34 -2.96
N ALA A 42 -8.88 -1.61 -3.04
CA ALA A 42 -8.18 -1.65 -4.31
C ALA A 42 -8.76 -2.74 -5.23
N ASN A 43 -9.04 -3.93 -4.70
CA ASN A 43 -9.65 -5.01 -5.47
C ASN A 43 -11.10 -4.67 -5.88
N ALA A 44 -11.87 -4.01 -5.02
CA ALA A 44 -13.21 -3.53 -5.35
C ALA A 44 -13.24 -2.50 -6.49
N THR A 45 -12.16 -1.72 -6.66
CA THR A 45 -11.99 -0.78 -7.79
C THR A 45 -11.35 -1.42 -9.03
N GLY A 46 -11.25 -2.75 -9.06
CA GLY A 46 -10.77 -3.53 -10.21
C GLY A 46 -9.26 -3.72 -10.27
N LYS A 47 -8.53 -3.46 -9.18
CA LYS A 47 -7.12 -3.88 -9.05
C LYS A 47 -7.04 -5.35 -8.64
N THR A 48 -5.83 -5.90 -8.69
CA THR A 48 -5.55 -7.28 -8.25
C THR A 48 -4.29 -7.28 -7.42
N ILE A 49 -4.45 -6.85 -6.17
CA ILE A 49 -3.38 -6.67 -5.18
C ILE A 49 -3.63 -7.66 -4.05
N THR A 50 -2.55 -8.23 -3.50
CA THR A 50 -2.59 -9.10 -2.31
C THR A 50 -1.69 -8.53 -1.22
N ARG A 51 -1.93 -8.94 0.03
CA ARG A 51 -1.11 -8.54 1.18
C ARG A 51 0.36 -8.97 1.02
N ASP A 52 0.58 -10.17 0.48
CA ASP A 52 1.92 -10.68 0.15
C ASP A 52 2.66 -9.75 -0.83
N GLN A 53 1.99 -9.32 -1.90
CA GLN A 53 2.58 -8.37 -2.85
C GLN A 53 2.88 -7.00 -2.24
N VAL A 54 2.06 -6.55 -1.29
CA VAL A 54 2.34 -5.32 -0.54
C VAL A 54 3.62 -5.48 0.29
N ALA A 55 3.79 -6.61 0.97
CA ALA A 55 4.99 -6.91 1.74
C ALA A 55 6.23 -7.05 0.85
N GLU A 56 6.13 -7.73 -0.30
CA GLU A 56 7.21 -7.82 -1.29
C GLU A 56 7.64 -6.43 -1.80
N VAL A 57 6.67 -5.54 -2.06
CA VAL A 57 6.98 -4.17 -2.48
C VAL A 57 7.73 -3.42 -1.37
N VAL A 58 7.27 -3.52 -0.12
CA VAL A 58 7.91 -2.86 1.03
C VAL A 58 9.36 -3.35 1.20
N ALA A 59 9.57 -4.67 1.13
CA ALA A 59 10.89 -5.29 1.27
C ALA A 59 11.82 -5.06 0.06
N GLY A 60 11.26 -4.76 -1.11
CA GLY A 60 12.00 -4.65 -2.36
C GLY A 60 12.60 -3.27 -2.67
N HIS A 61 12.46 -2.30 -1.76
CA HIS A 61 12.91 -0.91 -1.96
C HIS A 61 14.06 -0.53 -1.03
N GLU A 62 15.14 -0.02 -1.61
CA GLU A 62 16.27 0.60 -0.90
C GLU A 62 16.61 1.94 -1.58
N PRO A 63 16.38 3.10 -0.93
CA PRO A 63 15.81 3.29 0.41
C PRO A 63 14.32 2.89 0.51
N PRO A 64 13.82 2.56 1.73
CA PRO A 64 12.43 2.15 1.93
C PRO A 64 11.46 3.28 1.58
N LEU A 65 10.52 2.99 0.67
CA LEU A 65 9.45 3.94 0.29
C LEU A 65 8.20 3.81 1.17
N PHE A 66 8.06 2.67 1.83
CA PHE A 66 6.90 2.27 2.60
C PHE A 66 7.35 1.61 3.90
N GLU A 67 6.51 1.70 4.92
CA GLU A 67 6.76 1.06 6.21
C GLU A 67 5.51 0.30 6.64
N LEU A 68 5.72 -0.92 7.11
CA LEU A 68 4.71 -1.77 7.73
C LEU A 68 4.89 -1.76 9.24
N THR A 69 3.80 -1.81 9.99
CA THR A 69 3.86 -2.06 11.45
C THR A 69 4.39 -3.45 11.74
N ALA A 70 4.85 -3.71 12.97
CA ALA A 70 5.39 -5.02 13.38
C ALA A 70 4.48 -6.21 13.04
N ASP A 71 3.17 -6.08 13.24
CA ASP A 71 2.17 -7.11 12.91
C ASP A 71 1.77 -7.15 11.42
N GLY A 72 2.33 -6.26 10.60
CA GLY A 72 2.04 -6.12 9.18
C GLY A 72 0.60 -5.74 8.83
N SER A 73 -0.18 -5.27 9.82
CA SER A 73 -1.59 -4.91 9.65
C SER A 73 -1.79 -3.51 9.07
N ARG A 74 -0.80 -2.63 9.23
CA ARG A 74 -0.87 -1.24 8.77
C ARG A 74 0.33 -0.86 7.93
N ILE A 75 0.10 -0.01 6.93
CA ILE A 75 1.12 0.51 6.00
C ILE A 75 1.07 2.04 5.95
N ARG A 76 2.24 2.67 5.82
CA ARG A 76 2.39 4.10 5.48
C ARG A 76 3.47 4.31 4.43
N ALA A 77 3.49 5.49 3.82
CA ALA A 77 4.61 5.96 3.01
C ALA A 77 5.63 6.70 3.89
N VAL A 78 6.93 6.53 3.61
CA VAL A 78 8.06 7.10 4.39
C VAL A 78 8.68 8.30 3.68
#